data_AF-L9VF26-F1
#
_entry.id   AF-L9VF26-F1
#
_cell.length_a   1.000
_cell.length_b   1.000
_cell.length_c   1.000
_cell.angle_alpha   90.00
_cell.angle_beta   90.00
_cell.angle_gamma   90.00
#
_symmetry.space_group_name_H-M   'P 1'
#
loop_
_entity.id
_entity.type
_entity.pdbx_description
1 polymer ?
#
loop_
_entity_poly.entity_id
_entity_poly.type
_entity_poly.pdbx_seq_one_letter_code
_entity_poly.pdbx_strand_id
1 'polypeptide(L)'
;MAVDREGFLSLRSLSYVNNLLNGEQDLDRDSVSYTQLSREVSAAFADFARLAMIKDLDLLQLWAAGSSSEGLNTPVEDMSSNQFRDWLAAIGLSRTLRMYDESLHTGFEDDFNERLQKLLEIAGEELDS
;
A
#
# COMPACT_ATOMS: atom_id res chain seq x y z
N MET A 1 5.98 -24.68 -7.95
CA MET A 1 5.10 -23.69 -8.59
C MET A 1 5.67 -22.32 -8.29
N ALA A 2 5.95 -21.51 -9.33
CA ALA A 2 6.31 -20.12 -9.12
C ALA A 2 5.06 -19.40 -8.61
N VAL A 3 5.14 -18.82 -7.41
CA VAL A 3 4.11 -17.90 -6.93
C VAL A 3 4.23 -16.68 -7.83
N ASP A 4 3.22 -16.42 -8.67
CA ASP A 4 3.11 -15.15 -9.37
C ASP A 4 3.10 -14.04 -8.32
N ARG A 5 4.21 -13.32 -8.23
CA ARG A 5 4.40 -12.32 -7.17
C ARG A 5 3.91 -10.98 -7.70
N GLU A 6 2.65 -10.67 -7.40
CA GLU A 6 2.05 -9.35 -7.66
C GLU A 6 2.57 -8.34 -6.62
N GLY A 7 3.22 -7.29 -7.09
CA GLY A 7 3.84 -6.20 -6.32
C GLY A 7 4.95 -5.52 -7.14
N PHE A 8 5.25 -4.25 -6.86
CA PHE A 8 6.24 -3.49 -7.66
C PHE A 8 7.70 -3.79 -7.30
N LEU A 9 7.95 -4.28 -6.07
CA LEU A 9 9.29 -4.58 -5.59
C LEU A 9 9.80 -5.91 -6.14
N SER A 10 11.07 -5.94 -6.57
CA SER A 10 11.70 -7.20 -6.97
C SER A 10 11.96 -8.12 -5.77
N LEU A 11 12.23 -9.41 -6.05
CA LEU A 11 12.64 -10.38 -5.02
C LEU A 11 13.84 -9.88 -4.20
N ARG A 12 14.79 -9.19 -4.85
CA ARG A 12 15.98 -8.63 -4.21
C ARG A 12 15.61 -7.52 -3.22
N SER A 13 14.83 -6.54 -3.67
CA SER A 13 14.41 -5.43 -2.81
C SER A 13 13.55 -5.91 -1.65
N LEU A 14 12.67 -6.88 -1.88
CA LEU A 14 11.87 -7.49 -0.82
C LEU A 14 12.71 -8.25 0.21
N SER A 15 13.71 -9.03 -0.24
CA SER A 15 14.65 -9.67 0.68
C SER A 15 15.42 -8.64 1.50
N TYR A 16 15.86 -7.55 0.87
CA TYR A 16 16.55 -6.47 1.58
C TYR A 16 15.64 -5.80 2.62
N VAL A 17 14.40 -5.47 2.27
CA VAL A 17 13.42 -4.90 3.22
C VAL A 17 13.13 -5.87 4.37
N ASN A 18 12.93 -7.16 4.09
CA ASN A 18 12.67 -8.15 5.14
C ASN A 18 13.83 -8.28 6.13
N ASN A 19 15.07 -8.33 5.64
CA ASN A 19 16.24 -8.39 6.50
C ASN A 19 16.36 -7.13 7.38
N LEU A 20 15.99 -5.94 6.85
CA LEU A 20 15.94 -4.71 7.65
C LEU A 20 14.87 -4.78 8.74
N LEU A 21 13.67 -5.26 8.40
CA LEU A 21 12.56 -5.40 9.35
C LEU A 21 12.86 -6.41 10.47
N ASN A 22 13.59 -7.48 10.14
CA ASN A 22 13.99 -8.52 11.11
C ASN A 22 15.23 -8.14 11.94
N GLY A 23 15.87 -7.00 11.65
CA GLY A 23 17.14 -6.61 12.28
C GLY A 23 18.33 -7.51 11.89
N GLU A 24 18.23 -8.24 10.78
CA GLU A 24 19.29 -9.11 10.25
C GLU A 24 20.36 -8.32 9.49
N GLN A 25 20.06 -7.07 9.10
CA GLN A 25 21.00 -6.14 8.52
C GLN A 25 20.65 -4.69 8.90
N ASP A 26 21.65 -3.83 8.89
CA ASP A 26 21.47 -2.38 9.02
C ASP A 26 21.15 -1.71 7.68
N LEU A 27 20.63 -0.49 7.74
CA LEU A 27 20.39 0.33 6.56
C LEU A 27 21.71 0.77 5.90
N ASP A 28 22.14 0.05 4.87
CA ASP A 28 23.33 0.38 4.08
C ASP A 28 22.95 1.14 2.79
N ARG A 29 23.19 2.46 2.80
CA ARG A 29 22.88 3.36 1.69
C ARG A 29 23.80 3.20 0.48
N ASP A 30 24.98 2.61 0.67
CA ASP A 30 25.95 2.38 -0.41
C ASP A 30 25.76 1.01 -1.06
N SER A 31 24.89 0.17 -0.49
CA SER A 31 24.59 -1.15 -1.03
C SER A 31 23.88 -1.09 -2.39
N VAL A 32 24.19 -2.09 -3.24
CA VAL A 32 23.48 -2.32 -4.50
C VAL A 32 21.99 -2.56 -4.26
N SER A 33 21.63 -3.22 -3.16
CA SER A 33 20.25 -3.50 -2.79
C SER A 33 19.47 -2.23 -2.43
N TYR A 34 20.07 -1.30 -1.68
CA TYR A 34 19.47 0.01 -1.41
C TYR A 34 19.31 0.84 -2.67
N THR A 35 20.33 0.87 -3.54
CA THR A 35 20.25 1.56 -4.83
C THR A 35 19.13 1.01 -5.71
N GLN A 36 18.96 -0.32 -5.74
CA GLN A 36 17.89 -0.97 -6.48
C GLN A 36 16.52 -0.61 -5.88
N LEU A 37 16.37 -0.69 -4.56
CA LEU A 37 15.14 -0.32 -3.85
C LEU A 37 14.74 1.14 -4.18
N SER A 38 15.69 2.08 -4.14
CA SER A 38 15.44 3.48 -4.48
C SER A 38 14.90 3.67 -5.91
N ARG A 39 15.46 2.93 -6.88
CA ARG A 39 15.00 2.96 -8.28
C ARG A 39 13.58 2.40 -8.42
N GLU A 40 13.27 1.30 -7.75
CA GLU A 40 11.95 0.68 -7.79
C GLU A 40 10.89 1.55 -7.14
N VAL A 41 11.19 2.19 -6.01
CA VAL A 41 10.31 3.18 -5.38
C VAL A 41 10.07 4.37 -6.32
N SER A 42 11.11 4.86 -6.99
CA SER A 42 10.96 5.96 -7.97
C SER A 42 10.09 5.56 -9.17
N ALA A 43 10.22 4.32 -9.66
CA ALA A 43 9.40 3.80 -10.74
C ALA A 43 7.92 3.69 -10.33
N ALA A 44 7.64 3.20 -9.12
CA ALA A 44 6.28 3.12 -8.59
C ALA A 44 5.60 4.51 -8.53
N PHE A 45 6.33 5.54 -8.08
CA PHE A 45 5.80 6.91 -8.09
C PHE A 45 5.56 7.46 -9.51
N ALA A 46 6.41 7.10 -10.47
CA ALA A 46 6.20 7.49 -11.86
C ALA A 46 4.92 6.87 -12.44
N ASP A 47 4.62 5.61 -12.10
CA ASP A 47 3.38 4.95 -12.49
C ASP A 47 2.15 5.58 -11.80
N PHE A 48 2.26 5.88 -10.50
CA PHE A 48 1.20 6.58 -9.78
C PHE A 48 0.91 7.96 -10.38
N ALA A 49 1.94 8.73 -10.74
CA ALA A 49 1.78 10.02 -11.39
C ALA A 49 1.04 9.91 -12.74
N ARG A 50 1.29 8.86 -13.52
CA ARG A 50 0.58 8.62 -14.79
C ARG A 50 -0.91 8.38 -14.56
N LEU A 51 -1.27 7.60 -13.54
CA LEU A 51 -2.66 7.36 -13.18
C LEU A 51 -3.35 8.65 -12.70
N ALA A 52 -2.67 9.41 -11.84
CA ALA A 52 -3.18 10.68 -11.30
C ALA A 52 -3.41 11.78 -12.35
N MET A 53 -2.83 11.66 -13.55
CA MET A 53 -3.09 12.58 -14.66
C MET A 53 -4.47 12.38 -15.31
N ILE A 54 -5.15 11.28 -15.03
CA ILE A 54 -6.51 11.03 -15.53
C ILE A 54 -7.49 11.79 -14.63
N LYS A 55 -8.05 12.89 -15.14
CA LYS A 55 -8.84 13.85 -14.34
C LYS A 55 -10.05 13.25 -13.62
N ASP A 56 -10.70 12.28 -14.25
CA ASP A 56 -11.94 11.68 -13.75
C ASP A 56 -11.70 10.31 -13.09
N LEU A 57 -10.44 9.94 -12.85
CA LEU A 57 -10.11 8.69 -12.17
C LEU A 57 -10.00 8.90 -10.67
N ASP A 58 -10.98 8.38 -9.93
CA ASP A 58 -10.91 8.30 -8.48
C ASP A 58 -10.03 7.10 -8.07
N LEU A 59 -8.77 7.37 -7.74
CA LEU A 59 -7.80 6.34 -7.32
C LEU A 59 -8.19 5.69 -5.99
N LEU A 60 -8.90 6.40 -5.11
CA LEU A 60 -9.35 5.86 -3.84
C LEU A 60 -10.50 4.87 -4.06
N GLN A 61 -11.43 5.21 -4.95
CA GLN A 61 -12.49 4.28 -5.37
C GLN A 61 -11.92 3.07 -6.10
N LEU A 62 -10.93 3.26 -6.99
CA LEU A 62 -10.27 2.15 -7.70
C LEU A 62 -9.60 1.16 -6.75
N TRP A 63 -8.92 1.69 -5.72
CA TRP A 63 -8.34 0.85 -4.67
C TRP A 63 -9.42 0.16 -3.83
N ALA A 64 -10.45 0.89 -3.39
CA ALA A 64 -11.53 0.35 -2.57
C ALA A 64 -12.29 -0.78 -3.29
N ALA A 65 -12.54 -0.64 -4.59
CA ALA A 65 -13.18 -1.67 -5.41
C ALA A 65 -12.34 -2.95 -5.55
N GLY A 66 -11.02 -2.84 -5.43
CA GLY A 66 -10.08 -3.97 -5.46
C GLY A 66 -9.84 -4.61 -4.08
N SER A 67 -10.27 -3.97 -2.99
CA SER A 67 -10.06 -4.42 -1.61
C SER A 67 -11.26 -5.23 -1.13
N SER A 68 -11.02 -6.43 -0.60
CA SER A 68 -12.07 -7.15 0.14
C SER A 68 -12.27 -6.55 1.54
N SER A 69 -13.50 -6.20 1.89
CA SER A 69 -13.84 -5.65 3.23
C SER A 69 -13.69 -6.70 4.35
N GLU A 70 -13.76 -7.98 4.00
CA GLU A 70 -13.67 -9.10 4.95
C GLU A 70 -12.27 -9.28 5.54
N GLY A 71 -11.21 -8.89 4.82
CA GLY A 71 -9.82 -9.14 5.21
C GLY A 71 -9.35 -8.33 6.44
N LEU A 72 -9.96 -7.18 6.74
CA LEU A 72 -9.49 -6.30 7.82
C LEU A 72 -9.88 -6.77 9.23
N ASN A 73 -10.84 -7.69 9.35
CA ASN A 73 -11.34 -8.20 10.64
C ASN A 73 -10.79 -9.60 10.99
N THR A 74 -10.12 -10.27 10.06
CA THR A 74 -9.49 -11.57 10.30
C THR A 74 -8.14 -11.39 10.98
N PRO A 75 -7.77 -12.19 12.00
CA PRO A 75 -6.39 -12.20 12.51
C PRO A 75 -5.39 -12.50 11.39
N VAL A 76 -4.23 -11.84 11.38
CA VAL A 76 -3.21 -12.01 10.33
C VAL A 76 -2.81 -13.48 10.11
N GLU A 77 -2.79 -14.27 11.18
CA GLU A 77 -2.44 -15.70 11.16
C GLU A 77 -3.45 -16.57 10.39
N ASP A 78 -4.71 -16.10 10.29
CA ASP A 78 -5.82 -16.80 9.67
C ASP A 78 -6.17 -16.25 8.28
N MET A 79 -5.44 -15.23 7.80
CA MET A 79 -5.68 -14.61 6.50
C MET A 79 -5.24 -15.51 5.34
N SER A 80 -6.07 -15.60 4.31
CA SER A 80 -5.62 -16.06 3.00
C SER A 80 -4.58 -15.10 2.40
N SER A 81 -3.81 -15.57 1.40
CA SER A 81 -2.81 -14.73 0.71
C SER A 81 -3.40 -13.44 0.13
N ASN A 82 -4.66 -13.46 -0.33
CA ASN A 82 -5.34 -12.28 -0.88
C ASN A 82 -5.77 -11.33 0.23
N GLN A 83 -6.36 -11.83 1.32
CA GLN A 83 -6.71 -11.00 2.48
C GLN A 83 -5.48 -10.34 3.11
N PHE A 84 -4.38 -11.07 3.22
CA PHE A 84 -3.12 -10.52 3.73
C PHE A 84 -2.57 -9.40 2.83
N ARG A 85 -2.76 -9.50 1.51
CA ARG A 85 -2.37 -8.45 0.56
C ARG A 85 -3.24 -7.21 0.69
N ASP A 86 -4.56 -7.39 0.77
CA ASP A 86 -5.49 -6.28 0.98
C ASP A 86 -5.18 -5.56 2.30
N TRP A 87 -4.90 -6.33 3.36
CA TRP A 87 -4.45 -5.82 4.65
C TRP A 87 -3.13 -5.04 4.55
N LEU A 88 -2.12 -5.58 3.84
CA LEU A 88 -0.86 -4.86 3.59
C LEU A 88 -1.07 -3.58 2.78
N ALA A 89 -1.97 -3.58 1.80
CA ALA A 89 -2.31 -2.40 1.01
C ALA A 89 -2.97 -1.31 1.89
N ALA A 90 -3.92 -1.69 2.73
CA ALA A 90 -4.60 -0.79 3.67
C ALA A 90 -3.61 -0.18 4.68
N ILE A 91 -2.75 -1.00 5.29
CA ILE A 91 -1.71 -0.52 6.20
C ILE A 91 -0.70 0.37 5.48
N GLY A 92 -0.27 -0.02 4.28
CA GLY A 92 0.66 0.74 3.47
C GLY A 92 0.14 2.14 3.16
N LEU A 93 -1.15 2.25 2.83
CA LEU A 93 -1.83 3.52 2.59
C LEU A 93 -1.85 4.40 3.84
N SER A 94 -2.36 3.89 4.97
CA SER A 94 -2.39 4.63 6.24
C SER A 94 -0.99 5.10 6.68
N ARG A 95 0.02 4.21 6.61
CA ARG A 95 1.40 4.55 6.97
C ARG A 95 1.99 5.63 6.06
N THR A 96 1.67 5.62 4.78
CA THR A 96 2.15 6.64 3.82
C THR A 96 1.56 8.01 4.14
N LEU A 97 0.27 8.08 4.47
CA LEU A 97 -0.40 9.32 4.87
C LEU A 97 0.22 9.89 6.15
N ARG A 98 0.42 9.04 7.14
CA ARG A 98 1.07 9.44 8.39
C ARG A 98 2.49 9.95 8.17
N MET A 99 3.28 9.30 7.31
CA MET A 99 4.62 9.77 6.96
C MET A 99 4.58 11.15 6.28
N TYR A 100 3.58 11.42 5.44
CA TYR A 100 3.36 12.71 4.81
C TYR A 100 3.02 13.79 5.86
N ASP A 101 2.09 13.49 6.77
CA ASP A 101 1.71 14.38 7.87
C ASP A 101 2.87 14.68 8.81
N GLU A 102 3.63 13.66 9.21
CA GLU A 102 4.82 13.83 10.05
C GLU A 102 5.89 14.67 9.34
N SER A 103 6.11 14.46 8.04
CA SER A 103 7.15 15.15 7.26
C SER A 103 6.82 16.60 6.92
N LEU A 104 5.55 16.91 6.67
CA LEU A 104 5.09 18.23 6.21
C LEU A 104 4.24 18.98 7.24
N HIS A 105 4.02 18.37 8.40
CA HIS A 105 3.24 18.91 9.51
C HIS A 105 1.80 19.27 9.10
N THR A 106 1.16 18.32 8.42
CA THR A 106 -0.25 18.40 7.96
C THR A 106 -1.16 17.48 8.80
N GLY A 107 -2.48 17.57 8.60
CA GLY A 107 -3.49 16.66 9.16
C GLY A 107 -4.28 15.95 8.07
N PHE A 108 -3.61 15.57 6.99
CA PHE A 108 -4.22 14.99 5.80
C PHE A 108 -4.75 13.56 6.05
N GLU A 109 -4.16 12.82 6.99
CA GLU A 109 -4.61 11.48 7.38
C GLU A 109 -6.07 11.51 7.87
N ASP A 110 -6.45 12.51 8.67
CA ASP A 110 -7.83 12.66 9.17
C ASP A 110 -8.82 12.93 8.03
N ASP A 111 -8.51 13.91 7.17
CA ASP A 111 -9.32 14.25 5.99
C ASP A 111 -9.49 13.05 5.04
N PHE A 112 -8.44 12.23 4.91
CA PHE A 112 -8.45 11.02 4.11
C PHE A 112 -9.37 9.95 4.72
N ASN A 113 -9.26 9.70 6.03
CA ASN A 113 -10.06 8.71 6.73
C ASN A 113 -11.56 9.01 6.64
N GLU A 114 -11.96 10.27 6.78
CA GLU A 114 -13.35 10.70 6.62
C GLU A 114 -13.89 10.41 5.20
N ARG A 115 -13.07 10.62 4.17
CA ARG A 115 -13.45 10.33 2.78
C ARG A 115 -13.55 8.84 2.53
N LEU A 116 -12.61 8.06 3.06
CA LEU A 116 -12.61 6.61 2.91
C LEU A 116 -13.85 5.99 3.56
N GLN A 117 -14.24 6.42 4.77
CA GLN A 117 -15.46 5.92 5.42
C GLN A 117 -16.70 6.15 4.56
N LYS A 118 -16.87 7.36 3.99
CA LYS A 118 -17.99 7.66 3.08
C LYS A 118 -18.01 6.75 1.85
N LEU A 119 -16.86 6.45 1.26
CA LEU A 119 -16.78 5.57 0.10
C LEU A 119 -17.12 4.11 0.45
N LEU A 120 -16.68 3.64 1.62
CA LEU A 120 -17.01 2.30 2.11
C LEU A 120 -18.50 2.17 2.45
N GLU A 121 -19.12 3.22 3.00
CA GLU A 121 -20.56 3.28 3.24
C GLU A 121 -21.35 3.17 1.93
N ILE A 122 -20.98 3.96 0.90
CA ILE A 122 -21.61 3.89 -0.43
C ILE A 122 -21.46 2.50 -1.05
N ALA A 123 -20.26 1.92 -0.99
CA ALA A 123 -20.02 0.58 -1.53
C ALA A 123 -20.81 -0.50 -0.79
N GLY A 124 -21.00 -0.35 0.53
CA GLY A 124 -21.86 -1.24 1.33
C GLY A 124 -23.34 -1.13 0.96
N GLU A 125 -23.84 0.09 0.79
CA GLU A 125 -25.24 0.35 0.39
C GLU A 125 -25.56 -0.19 -1.02
N GLU A 126 -24.60 -0.09 -1.96
CA GLU A 126 -24.75 -0.64 -3.33
C GLU A 126 -24.68 -2.17 -3.39
N LEU A 127 -24.06 -2.83 -2.40
CA LEU A 127 -24.00 -4.30 -2.32
C LEU A 127 -25.22 -4.91 -1.61
N ASP A 128 -25.89 -4.15 -0.74
CA ASP A 128 -27.10 -4.55 -0.02
C ASP A 128 -28.42 -4.27 -0.79
N SER A 129 -28.33 -3.71 -2.02
CA SER A 129 -29.48 -3.36 -2.89
C SER A 129 -29.59 -4.20 -4.17
#